data_AF-A0A7X9DTD0-F1
#
_entry.id   AF-A0A7X9DTD0-F1
#
_cell.length_a   1.000
_cell.length_b   1.000
_cell.length_c   1.000
_cell.angle_alpha   90.00
_cell.angle_beta   90.00
_cell.angle_gamma   90.00
#
_symmetry.space_group_name_H-M   'P 1'
#
loop_
_entity.id
_entity.type
_entity.pdbx_description
1 polymer ?
#
loop_
_entity_poly.entity_id
_entity_poly.type
_entity_poly.pdbx_seq_one_letter_code
_entity_poly.pdbx_strand_id
1 'polypeptide(L)'
;MGAPEACRVEVGTLAVITIPGRYCNTHIIEGARALTLVDVGSRDDIEALRKAVRAIGKPVSWVIPTHLHFDHVMGLEDACRVFSARLCLGDVAYACVTSGRRPRPVQPRCVPHFFSGWLWQGLPLLARRDLSLVGRVGSPLGRNELRCPMGPALSDGQPLPKFEGWTVLATPGHAEEAICLVHEAAGFLVSGDTVLNFRGGEWNPLVTDEDDYHKTRERLRRLRVRAIFPGHGRNLLGEDLLPHIRFAERRCS
;
A
#
# COMPACT_ATOMS: atom_id res chain seq x y z
N MET A 1 -16.33 15.97 2.55
CA MET A 1 -15.28 15.24 1.80
C MET A 1 -15.87 13.88 1.48
N GLY A 2 -15.87 13.47 0.21
CA GLY A 2 -16.49 12.22 -0.24
C GLY A 2 -15.56 11.02 -0.06
N ALA A 3 -16.15 9.82 0.03
CA ALA A 3 -15.41 8.56 0.03
C ALA A 3 -14.58 8.42 -1.26
N PRO A 4 -13.44 7.69 -1.23
CA PRO A 4 -12.75 7.32 -2.46
C PRO A 4 -13.70 6.54 -3.38
N GLU A 5 -13.61 6.81 -4.68
CA GLU A 5 -14.38 6.14 -5.72
C GLU A 5 -13.44 5.33 -6.61
N ALA A 6 -13.97 4.29 -7.25
CA ALA A 6 -13.19 3.52 -8.21
C ALA A 6 -12.70 4.44 -9.34
N CYS A 7 -11.40 4.45 -9.58
CA CYS A 7 -10.77 5.42 -10.48
C CYS A 7 -9.71 4.73 -11.34
N ARG A 8 -9.74 4.97 -12.66
CA ARG A 8 -8.70 4.55 -13.59
C ARG A 8 -7.88 5.77 -14.00
N VAL A 9 -6.56 5.66 -13.86
CA VAL A 9 -5.60 6.69 -14.30
C VAL A 9 -4.66 6.05 -15.30
N GLU A 10 -4.48 6.66 -16.48
CA GLU A 10 -3.71 6.07 -17.57
C GLU A 10 -2.80 7.08 -18.29
N VAL A 11 -1.69 6.57 -18.84
CA VAL A 11 -0.78 7.28 -19.73
C VAL A 11 -0.40 6.34 -20.86
N GLY A 12 -0.84 6.65 -22.09
CA GLY A 12 -0.64 5.74 -23.22
C GLY A 12 -1.27 4.38 -22.93
N THR A 13 -0.45 3.32 -22.88
CA THR A 13 -0.90 1.95 -22.59
C THR A 13 -0.76 1.55 -21.11
N LEU A 14 -0.17 2.41 -20.27
CA LEU A 14 -0.02 2.17 -18.83
C LEU A 14 -1.29 2.61 -18.11
N ALA A 15 -1.80 1.78 -17.20
CA ALA A 15 -2.92 2.17 -16.34
C ALA A 15 -2.79 1.64 -14.91
N VAL A 16 -3.33 2.42 -13.96
CA VAL A 16 -3.54 2.02 -12.58
C VAL A 16 -5.02 2.22 -12.25
N ILE A 17 -5.66 1.16 -11.76
CA ILE A 17 -7.06 1.19 -11.33
C ILE A 17 -7.09 1.14 -9.81
N THR A 18 -7.74 2.11 -9.19
CA THR A 18 -7.96 2.14 -7.73
C THR A 18 -9.33 1.59 -7.44
N ILE A 19 -9.40 0.59 -6.56
CA ILE A 19 -10.63 0.02 -6.03
C ILE A 19 -10.67 0.36 -4.54
N PRO A 20 -11.56 1.27 -4.11
CA PRO A 20 -11.80 1.53 -2.71
C PRO A 20 -12.23 0.25 -1.99
N GLY A 21 -11.52 -0.10 -0.92
CA GLY A 21 -11.84 -1.24 -0.07
C GLY A 21 -12.43 -0.81 1.26
N ARG A 22 -12.64 -1.80 2.13
CA ARG A 22 -13.18 -1.59 3.48
C ARG A 22 -12.24 -0.78 4.38
N TYR A 23 -10.95 -1.10 4.32
CA TYR A 23 -9.95 -0.45 5.17
C TYR A 23 -9.03 0.45 4.36
N CYS A 24 -8.44 -0.06 3.29
CA CYS A 24 -7.55 0.68 2.39
C CYS A 24 -8.03 0.61 0.94
N ASN A 25 -7.42 1.41 0.09
CA ASN A 25 -7.50 1.25 -1.36
C ASN A 25 -6.68 0.02 -1.80
N THR A 26 -7.19 -0.70 -2.79
CA THR A 26 -6.40 -1.66 -3.58
C THR A 26 -6.10 -1.03 -4.94
N HIS A 27 -4.84 -1.08 -5.37
CA HIS A 27 -4.44 -0.60 -6.69
C HIS A 27 -4.12 -1.77 -7.61
N ILE A 28 -4.71 -1.77 -8.80
CA ILE A 28 -4.44 -2.73 -9.87
C ILE A 28 -3.50 -2.05 -10.87
N ILE A 29 -2.25 -2.48 -10.91
CA ILE A 29 -1.31 -2.08 -11.95
C ILE A 29 -1.56 -2.97 -13.17
N GLU A 30 -1.91 -2.35 -14.29
CA GLU A 30 -2.16 -3.04 -15.55
C GLU A 30 -0.87 -3.11 -16.39
N GLY A 31 -0.33 -4.32 -16.52
CA GLY A 31 0.76 -4.61 -17.45
C GLY A 31 0.22 -5.07 -18.81
N ALA A 32 1.14 -5.31 -19.76
CA ALA A 32 0.78 -5.75 -21.12
C ALA A 32 0.02 -7.08 -21.12
N ARG A 33 0.42 -8.04 -20.27
CA ARG A 33 -0.12 -9.42 -20.25
C ARG A 33 -0.72 -9.86 -18.92
N ALA A 34 -0.54 -9.09 -17.86
CA ALA A 34 -0.93 -9.48 -16.50
C ALA A 34 -1.25 -8.25 -15.63
N LEU A 35 -1.89 -8.51 -14.51
CA LEU A 35 -2.21 -7.53 -13.46
C LEU A 35 -1.38 -7.80 -12.20
N THR A 36 -1.11 -6.74 -11.46
CA THR A 36 -0.64 -6.83 -10.07
C THR A 36 -1.65 -6.13 -9.19
N LEU A 37 -2.04 -6.78 -8.09
CA LEU A 37 -2.80 -6.16 -7.02
C LEU A 37 -1.81 -5.62 -5.98
N VAL A 38 -1.94 -4.35 -5.64
CA VAL A 38 -1.14 -3.68 -4.62
C VAL A 38 -2.05 -3.34 -3.45
N ASP A 39 -1.73 -3.90 -2.28
CA ASP A 39 -2.58 -4.02 -1.10
C ASP A 39 -3.89 -4.80 -1.35
N VAL A 40 -4.44 -5.43 -0.31
CA VAL A 40 -5.72 -6.14 -0.36
C VAL A 40 -6.33 -6.09 1.04
N GLY A 41 -6.86 -4.92 1.42
CA GLY A 41 -7.25 -4.62 2.79
C GLY A 41 -8.03 -5.72 3.49
N SER A 42 -9.32 -5.90 3.17
CA SER A 42 -10.19 -6.88 3.83
C SER A 42 -10.49 -8.11 2.97
N ARG A 43 -10.86 -9.21 3.63
CA ARG A 43 -11.49 -10.36 2.95
C ARG A 43 -12.82 -10.02 2.29
N ASP A 44 -13.51 -8.98 2.75
CA ASP A 44 -14.76 -8.51 2.14
C ASP A 44 -14.54 -7.82 0.78
N ASP A 45 -13.31 -7.35 0.50
CA ASP A 45 -12.98 -6.62 -0.73
C ASP A 45 -12.80 -7.54 -1.95
N ILE A 46 -12.58 -8.84 -1.71
CA ILE A 46 -12.23 -9.82 -2.74
C ILE A 46 -13.26 -9.91 -3.87
N GLU A 47 -14.55 -9.78 -3.56
CA GLU A 47 -15.59 -9.84 -4.60
C GLU A 47 -15.57 -8.61 -5.51
N ALA A 48 -15.31 -7.43 -4.97
CA ALA A 48 -15.15 -6.21 -5.77
C ALA A 48 -13.91 -6.31 -6.68
N LEU A 49 -12.79 -6.81 -6.12
CA LEU A 49 -11.57 -7.07 -6.88
C LEU A 49 -11.80 -8.10 -8.00
N ARG A 50 -12.57 -9.16 -7.74
CA ARG A 50 -12.91 -10.17 -8.74
C ARG A 50 -13.67 -9.58 -9.92
N LYS A 51 -14.63 -8.67 -9.66
CA LYS A 51 -15.36 -7.96 -10.70
C LYS A 51 -14.43 -7.05 -11.52
N ALA A 52 -13.56 -6.28 -10.86
CA ALA A 52 -12.60 -5.39 -11.52
C ALA A 52 -11.61 -6.16 -12.39
N VAL A 53 -10.97 -7.22 -11.86
CA VAL A 53 -10.03 -8.08 -12.59
C VAL A 53 -10.72 -8.73 -13.81
N ARG A 54 -11.95 -9.21 -13.65
CA ARG A 54 -12.72 -9.79 -14.77
C ARG A 54 -13.01 -8.75 -15.85
N ALA A 55 -13.34 -7.52 -15.47
CA ALA A 55 -13.59 -6.44 -16.43
C ALA A 55 -12.34 -6.07 -17.24
N ILE A 56 -11.15 -6.13 -16.63
CA ILE A 56 -9.88 -5.87 -17.33
C ILE A 56 -9.48 -7.06 -18.22
N GLY A 57 -9.88 -8.29 -17.86
CA GLY A 57 -9.70 -9.47 -18.72
C GLY A 57 -8.25 -10.01 -18.77
N LYS A 58 -7.41 -9.67 -17.78
CA LYS A 58 -6.03 -10.14 -17.66
C LYS A 58 -5.82 -10.94 -16.37
N PRO A 59 -4.95 -11.97 -16.36
CA PRO A 59 -4.65 -12.72 -15.15
C PRO A 59 -3.85 -11.89 -14.15
N VAL A 60 -4.05 -12.13 -12.85
CA VAL A 60 -3.22 -11.53 -11.79
C VAL A 60 -1.97 -12.39 -11.62
N SER A 61 -0.78 -11.79 -11.76
CA SER A 61 0.48 -12.48 -11.49
C SER A 61 0.92 -12.33 -10.05
N TRP A 62 0.79 -11.12 -9.50
CA TRP A 62 1.30 -10.77 -8.18
C TRP A 62 0.23 -10.12 -7.32
N VAL A 63 0.27 -10.46 -6.04
CA VAL A 63 -0.33 -9.68 -4.97
C VAL A 63 0.82 -9.12 -4.13
N ILE A 64 0.84 -7.81 -3.89
CA ILE A 64 1.96 -7.12 -3.27
C ILE A 64 1.41 -6.16 -2.22
N PRO A 65 1.52 -6.45 -0.91
CA PRO A 65 1.26 -5.43 0.09
C PRO A 65 2.41 -4.41 0.07
N THR A 66 2.05 -3.15 0.28
CA THR A 66 3.02 -2.06 0.47
C THR A 66 3.73 -2.19 1.81
N HIS A 67 3.06 -2.72 2.84
CA HIS A 67 3.60 -2.98 4.17
C HIS A 67 2.69 -3.95 4.95
N LEU A 68 3.07 -4.35 6.17
CA LEU A 68 2.40 -5.42 6.94
C LEU A 68 1.45 -4.89 8.02
N HIS A 69 0.69 -3.81 7.76
CA HIS A 69 -0.42 -3.40 8.62
C HIS A 69 -1.75 -4.05 8.21
N PHE A 70 -2.59 -4.35 9.21
CA PHE A 70 -3.78 -5.18 9.07
C PHE A 70 -4.76 -4.70 8.02
N ASP A 71 -4.91 -3.39 7.90
CA ASP A 71 -5.76 -2.70 6.96
C ASP A 71 -5.32 -2.85 5.50
N HIS A 72 -4.11 -3.38 5.26
CA HIS A 72 -3.57 -3.66 3.92
C HIS A 72 -3.48 -5.15 3.61
N VAL A 73 -3.39 -6.00 4.65
CA VAL A 73 -2.94 -7.39 4.48
C VAL A 73 -3.97 -8.48 4.79
N MET A 74 -5.12 -8.15 5.41
CA MET A 74 -6.10 -9.18 5.83
C MET A 74 -6.71 -9.96 4.66
N GLY A 75 -6.79 -9.37 3.47
CA GLY A 75 -7.28 -10.04 2.26
C GLY A 75 -6.23 -10.77 1.42
N LEU A 76 -4.93 -10.72 1.76
CA LEU A 76 -3.86 -11.22 0.86
C LEU A 76 -3.98 -12.71 0.53
N GLU A 77 -4.18 -13.57 1.53
CA GLU A 77 -4.28 -15.02 1.30
C GLU A 77 -5.49 -15.36 0.42
N ASP A 78 -6.63 -14.72 0.69
CA ASP A 78 -7.86 -14.89 -0.07
C ASP A 78 -7.68 -14.41 -1.53
N ALA A 79 -7.00 -13.27 -1.75
CA ALA A 79 -6.66 -12.80 -3.10
C ALA A 79 -5.71 -13.75 -3.82
N CYS A 80 -4.62 -14.18 -3.18
CA CYS A 80 -3.68 -15.13 -3.78
C CYS A 80 -4.40 -16.42 -4.21
N ARG A 81 -5.30 -16.94 -3.36
CA ARG A 81 -6.10 -18.13 -3.66
C ARG A 81 -7.08 -17.89 -4.81
N VAL A 82 -7.89 -16.83 -4.75
CA VAL A 82 -8.94 -16.55 -5.74
C VAL A 82 -8.36 -16.26 -7.12
N PHE A 83 -7.23 -15.56 -7.18
CA PHE A 83 -6.61 -15.20 -8.45
C PHE A 83 -5.50 -16.16 -8.89
N SER A 84 -5.22 -17.21 -8.11
CA SER A 84 -4.07 -18.12 -8.33
C SER A 84 -2.75 -17.36 -8.50
N ALA A 85 -2.61 -16.25 -7.77
CA ALA A 85 -1.47 -15.34 -7.83
C ALA A 85 -0.46 -15.65 -6.72
N ARG A 86 0.78 -15.18 -6.89
CA ARG A 86 1.84 -15.33 -5.89
C ARG A 86 2.00 -14.03 -5.09
N LEU A 87 2.31 -14.17 -3.81
CA LEU A 87 2.59 -13.05 -2.92
C LEU A 87 4.05 -12.61 -3.05
N CYS A 88 4.29 -11.37 -3.47
CA CYS A 88 5.63 -10.77 -3.40
C CYS A 88 5.66 -9.73 -2.28
N LEU A 89 6.79 -9.63 -1.58
CA LEU A 89 6.98 -8.75 -0.43
C LEU A 89 8.28 -7.98 -0.61
N GLY A 90 8.36 -6.74 -0.13
CA GLY A 90 9.63 -6.05 0.07
C GLY A 90 10.60 -6.89 0.91
N ASP A 91 11.91 -6.77 0.71
CA ASP A 91 12.91 -7.62 1.38
C ASP A 91 12.73 -7.71 2.91
N VAL A 92 12.47 -6.57 3.55
CA VAL A 92 12.25 -6.49 5.00
C VAL A 92 10.96 -7.22 5.40
N ALA A 93 9.88 -7.06 4.63
CA ALA A 93 8.60 -7.72 4.87
C ALA A 93 8.71 -9.23 4.61
N TYR A 94 9.44 -9.62 3.56
CA TYR A 94 9.75 -11.01 3.25
C TYR A 94 10.50 -11.67 4.41
N ALA A 95 11.52 -11.00 4.95
CA ALA A 95 12.24 -11.47 6.13
C ALA A 95 11.31 -11.59 7.35
N CYS A 96 10.46 -10.60 7.64
CA CYS A 96 9.48 -10.69 8.73
C CYS A 96 8.60 -11.94 8.65
N VAL A 97 8.04 -12.19 7.46
CA VAL A 97 7.10 -13.30 7.23
C VAL A 97 7.82 -14.65 7.27
N THR A 98 9.01 -14.76 6.66
CA THR A 98 9.73 -16.05 6.55
C THR A 98 10.53 -16.43 7.78
N SER A 99 11.07 -15.45 8.52
CA SER A 99 11.82 -15.71 9.76
C SER A 99 10.95 -15.63 11.01
N GLY A 100 9.67 -15.24 10.88
CA GLY A 100 8.77 -14.97 11.99
C GLY A 100 9.18 -13.76 12.84
N ARG A 101 10.05 -12.89 12.31
CA ARG A 101 10.46 -11.63 12.95
C ARG A 101 9.28 -10.66 12.93
N ARG A 102 9.03 -10.02 14.05
CA ARG A 102 7.98 -9.00 14.17
C ARG A 102 8.47 -7.66 13.62
N PRO A 103 7.65 -6.93 12.85
CA PRO A 103 7.96 -5.55 12.47
C PRO A 103 8.13 -4.64 13.68
N ARG A 104 8.91 -3.57 13.52
CA ARG A 104 9.00 -2.48 14.52
C ARG A 104 7.58 -1.93 14.80
N PRO A 105 7.18 -1.75 16.07
CA PRO A 105 5.92 -1.12 16.39
C PRO A 105 5.97 0.39 16.11
N VAL A 106 4.80 0.99 15.86
CA VAL A 106 4.64 2.45 15.77
C VAL A 106 5.11 3.11 17.07
N GLN A 107 5.77 4.26 16.97
CA GLN A 107 6.27 4.98 18.13
C GLN A 107 5.11 5.41 19.05
N PRO A 108 5.23 5.24 20.38
CA PRO A 108 4.15 5.56 21.32
C PRO A 108 3.62 7.00 21.19
N ARG A 109 4.49 7.96 20.86
CA ARG A 109 4.10 9.37 20.64
C ARG A 109 3.17 9.58 19.45
N CYS A 110 3.17 8.66 18.47
CA CYS A 110 2.35 8.74 17.28
C CYS A 110 0.96 8.10 17.47
N VAL A 111 0.75 7.33 18.55
CA VAL A 111 -0.52 6.63 18.83
C VAL A 111 -1.75 7.56 18.83
N PRO A 112 -1.71 8.81 19.33
CA PRO A 112 -2.84 9.72 19.21
C PRO A 112 -3.28 9.98 17.77
N HIS A 113 -2.34 9.94 16.80
CA HIS A 113 -2.67 10.10 15.39
C HIS A 113 -3.44 8.91 14.82
N PHE A 114 -3.31 7.72 15.40
CA PHE A 114 -4.01 6.52 14.96
C PHE A 114 -5.52 6.72 15.08
N PHE A 115 -5.98 7.22 16.23
CA PHE A 115 -7.38 7.55 16.46
C PHE A 115 -7.90 8.61 15.49
N SER A 116 -7.07 9.63 15.22
CA SER A 116 -7.44 10.64 14.23
C SER A 116 -7.59 10.03 12.84
N GLY A 117 -6.62 9.23 12.38
CA GLY A 117 -6.66 8.55 11.08
C GLY A 117 -7.91 7.67 10.95
N TRP A 118 -8.21 6.88 11.98
CA TRP A 118 -9.38 6.02 12.00
C TRP A 118 -10.71 6.81 11.92
N LEU A 119 -10.78 7.99 12.54
CA LEU A 119 -11.90 8.93 12.36
C LEU A 119 -11.99 9.43 10.91
N TRP A 120 -10.87 9.81 10.29
CA TRP A 120 -10.83 10.27 8.89
C TRP A 120 -11.23 9.18 7.89
N GLN A 121 -10.99 7.91 8.22
CA GLN A 121 -11.43 6.74 7.45
C GLN A 121 -12.93 6.43 7.64
N GLY A 122 -13.65 7.17 8.48
CA GLY A 122 -15.06 6.94 8.76
C GLY A 122 -15.34 5.86 9.80
N LEU A 123 -14.36 5.58 10.68
CA LEU A 123 -14.45 4.56 11.74
C LEU A 123 -14.88 3.19 11.20
N PRO A 124 -14.14 2.60 10.24
CA PRO A 124 -14.49 1.31 9.69
C PRO A 124 -14.53 0.25 10.80
N LEU A 125 -15.68 -0.40 10.95
CA LEU A 125 -15.84 -1.53 11.86
C LEU A 125 -15.07 -2.74 11.31
N LEU A 126 -14.40 -3.47 12.19
CA LEU A 126 -13.78 -4.76 11.83
C LEU A 126 -14.84 -5.70 11.25
N ALA A 127 -14.59 -6.21 10.04
CA ALA A 127 -15.46 -7.19 9.40
C ALA A 127 -15.47 -8.50 10.20
N ARG A 128 -16.63 -9.16 10.26
CA ARG A 128 -16.75 -10.47 10.93
C ARG A 128 -15.79 -11.51 10.35
N ARG A 129 -15.51 -11.45 9.05
CA ARG A 129 -14.59 -12.37 8.35
C ARG A 129 -13.12 -12.14 8.70
N ASP A 130 -12.80 -10.95 9.19
CA ASP A 130 -11.43 -10.54 9.53
C ASP A 130 -11.12 -10.72 11.03
N LEU A 131 -12.13 -10.90 11.90
CA LEU A 131 -11.94 -11.12 13.33
C LEU A 131 -10.95 -12.25 13.65
N SER A 132 -10.96 -13.32 12.85
CA SER A 132 -10.04 -14.46 12.99
C SER A 132 -8.57 -14.15 12.65
N LEU A 133 -8.30 -12.99 12.04
CA LEU A 133 -6.97 -12.52 11.64
C LEU A 133 -6.42 -11.44 12.59
N VAL A 134 -7.28 -10.82 13.38
CA VAL A 134 -6.89 -9.79 14.35
C VAL A 134 -5.82 -10.34 15.30
N GLY A 135 -4.73 -9.60 15.43
CA GLY A 135 -3.58 -9.99 16.26
C GLY A 135 -2.70 -11.11 15.69
N ARG A 136 -3.08 -11.75 14.57
CA ARG A 136 -2.27 -12.76 13.89
C ARG A 136 -1.49 -12.17 12.71
N VAL A 137 -2.19 -11.37 11.91
CA VAL A 137 -1.67 -10.74 10.69
C VAL A 137 -1.90 -9.24 10.80
N GLY A 138 -0.94 -8.44 10.34
CA GLY A 138 -1.12 -7.00 10.26
C GLY A 138 -0.89 -6.23 11.56
N SER A 139 -0.50 -6.94 12.62
CA SER A 139 -0.32 -6.39 13.96
C SER A 139 1.14 -6.50 14.39
N PRO A 140 1.70 -5.51 15.10
CA PRO A 140 3.03 -5.62 15.70
C PRO A 140 3.19 -6.81 16.66
N LEU A 141 2.07 -7.33 17.20
CA LEU A 141 2.06 -8.52 18.07
C LEU A 141 1.93 -9.83 17.28
N GLY A 142 1.45 -9.76 16.04
CA GLY A 142 1.25 -10.90 15.15
C GLY A 142 2.58 -11.40 14.57
N ARG A 143 2.59 -12.67 14.16
CA ARG A 143 3.75 -13.27 13.46
C ARG A 143 3.69 -13.09 11.94
N ASN A 144 2.59 -12.53 11.42
CA ASN A 144 2.35 -12.38 9.97
C ASN A 144 2.54 -13.70 9.22
N GLU A 145 2.04 -14.81 9.77
CA GLU A 145 2.09 -16.13 9.12
C GLU A 145 1.15 -16.14 7.91
N LEU A 146 1.70 -15.81 6.73
CA LEU A 146 1.01 -15.89 5.45
C LEU A 146 1.30 -17.25 4.78
N ARG A 147 0.26 -17.97 4.39
CA ARG A 147 0.29 -19.35 3.89
C ARG A 147 -0.01 -19.47 2.39
N CYS A 148 0.16 -18.40 1.64
CA CYS A 148 0.00 -18.39 0.19
C CYS A 148 1.35 -18.62 -0.54
N PRO A 149 1.32 -19.06 -1.81
CA PRO A 149 2.55 -19.24 -2.59
C PRO A 149 3.35 -17.93 -2.71
N MET A 150 4.57 -17.94 -2.19
CA MET A 150 5.48 -16.80 -2.23
C MET A 150 6.12 -16.65 -3.62
N GLY A 151 6.21 -15.42 -4.10
CA GLY A 151 7.06 -14.99 -5.21
C GLY A 151 8.47 -14.61 -4.72
N PRO A 152 9.30 -14.01 -5.59
CA PRO A 152 10.59 -13.46 -5.18
C PRO A 152 10.42 -12.29 -4.19
N ALA A 153 11.41 -12.09 -3.33
CA ALA A 153 11.51 -10.89 -2.50
C ALA A 153 11.78 -9.65 -3.37
N LEU A 154 11.30 -8.50 -2.89
CA LEU A 154 11.33 -7.25 -3.60
C LEU A 154 12.40 -6.30 -3.03
N SER A 155 13.57 -6.25 -3.68
CA SER A 155 14.69 -5.39 -3.29
C SER A 155 14.53 -3.94 -3.72
N ASP A 156 15.15 -3.04 -2.96
CA ASP A 156 15.19 -1.62 -3.29
C ASP A 156 15.87 -1.36 -4.64
N GLY A 157 15.26 -0.50 -5.46
CA GLY A 157 15.77 -0.09 -6.77
C GLY A 157 15.60 -1.13 -7.87
N GLN A 158 15.05 -2.32 -7.60
CA GLN A 158 14.89 -3.32 -8.64
C GLN A 158 13.63 -3.09 -9.49
N PRO A 159 13.65 -3.49 -10.79
CA PRO A 159 12.45 -3.51 -11.61
C PRO A 159 11.38 -4.48 -11.06
N LEU A 160 10.11 -4.10 -11.16
CA LEU A 160 9.01 -4.97 -10.78
C LEU A 160 8.84 -6.11 -11.82
N PRO A 161 8.96 -7.40 -11.46
CA PRO A 161 8.95 -8.48 -12.44
C PRO A 161 7.64 -8.52 -13.24
N LYS A 162 7.73 -8.59 -14.58
CA LYS A 162 6.59 -8.57 -15.54
C LYS A 162 5.88 -7.21 -15.72
N PHE A 163 6.30 -6.15 -15.03
CA PHE A 163 5.70 -4.82 -15.13
C PHE A 163 6.77 -3.81 -15.53
N GLU A 164 6.95 -3.66 -16.84
CA GLU A 164 7.96 -2.79 -17.42
C GLU A 164 7.81 -1.33 -16.95
N GLY A 165 8.94 -0.67 -16.71
CA GLY A 165 9.01 0.71 -16.23
C GLY A 165 8.70 0.90 -14.74
N TRP A 166 8.15 -0.11 -14.06
CA TRP A 166 7.91 -0.06 -12.61
C TRP A 166 9.17 -0.47 -11.84
N THR A 167 9.48 0.27 -10.78
CA THR A 167 10.61 0.05 -9.88
C THR A 167 10.11 -0.01 -8.43
N VAL A 168 10.69 -0.91 -7.65
CA VAL A 168 10.44 -1.02 -6.21
C VAL A 168 11.33 -0.03 -5.47
N LEU A 169 10.76 0.75 -4.56
CA LEU A 169 11.51 1.62 -3.66
C LEU A 169 11.24 1.20 -2.22
N ALA A 170 12.28 0.87 -1.46
CA ALA A 170 12.18 0.79 -0.02
C ALA A 170 11.91 2.19 0.55
N THR A 171 10.85 2.30 1.35
CA THR A 171 10.39 3.55 1.95
C THR A 171 10.13 3.37 3.44
N PRO A 172 11.15 2.94 4.22
CA PRO A 172 10.99 2.73 5.66
C PRO A 172 10.62 4.04 6.34
N GLY A 173 9.83 3.93 7.42
CA GLY A 173 9.42 5.09 8.20
C GLY A 173 8.04 4.88 8.78
N HIS A 174 6.99 4.95 7.96
CA HIS A 174 5.63 4.62 8.37
C HIS A 174 5.57 3.20 8.98
N ALA A 175 6.11 2.25 8.24
CA ALA A 175 6.49 0.93 8.70
C ALA A 175 7.93 0.67 8.25
N GLU A 176 8.69 -0.16 8.97
CA GLU A 176 10.09 -0.41 8.61
C GLU A 176 10.24 -1.21 7.31
N GLU A 177 9.19 -1.95 6.97
CA GLU A 177 9.11 -2.82 5.82
C GLU A 177 8.34 -2.23 4.64
N ALA A 178 7.96 -0.95 4.75
CA ALA A 178 7.19 -0.27 3.73
C ALA A 178 7.97 -0.12 2.42
N ILE A 179 7.25 -0.33 1.32
CA ILE A 179 7.72 -0.08 -0.04
C ILE A 179 6.74 0.83 -0.78
N CYS A 180 7.28 1.60 -1.72
CA CYS A 180 6.53 2.25 -2.78
C CYS A 180 6.84 1.58 -4.12
N LEU A 181 5.91 1.68 -5.07
CA LEU A 181 6.15 1.31 -6.47
C LEU A 181 6.09 2.56 -7.33
N VAL A 182 7.13 2.80 -8.13
CA VAL A 182 7.23 3.99 -8.97
C VAL A 182 7.33 3.60 -10.44
N HIS A 183 6.66 4.34 -11.31
CA HIS A 183 6.92 4.33 -12.75
C HIS A 183 7.37 5.73 -13.17
N GLU A 184 8.67 5.98 -13.13
CA GLU A 184 9.26 7.32 -13.26
C GLU A 184 8.88 8.01 -14.57
N ALA A 185 8.94 7.30 -15.70
CA ALA A 185 8.61 7.87 -17.01
C ALA A 185 7.14 8.31 -17.14
N ALA A 186 6.25 7.74 -16.35
CA ALA A 186 4.83 8.11 -16.33
C ALA A 186 4.50 9.06 -15.18
N GLY A 187 5.44 9.30 -14.26
CA GLY A 187 5.23 10.04 -13.02
C GLY A 187 4.19 9.38 -12.10
N PHE A 188 4.12 8.05 -12.05
CA PHE A 188 3.17 7.33 -11.19
C PHE A 188 3.85 6.80 -9.93
N LEU A 189 3.19 6.94 -8.78
CA LEU A 189 3.67 6.44 -7.49
C LEU A 189 2.53 5.74 -6.73
N VAL A 190 2.65 4.44 -6.49
CA VAL A 190 1.83 3.74 -5.50
C VAL A 190 2.55 3.83 -4.16
N SER A 191 1.98 4.59 -3.23
CA SER A 191 2.67 5.02 -1.99
C SER A 191 2.34 4.19 -0.76
N GLY A 192 1.28 3.38 -0.82
CA GLY A 192 0.67 2.81 0.38
C GLY A 192 0.44 3.91 1.41
N ASP A 193 0.90 3.66 2.63
CA ASP A 193 0.75 4.59 3.74
C ASP A 193 1.93 5.53 3.96
N THR A 194 2.89 5.58 3.02
CA THR A 194 3.96 6.59 3.04
C THR A 194 3.39 7.99 2.77
N VAL A 195 2.42 8.08 1.85
CA VAL A 195 1.66 9.29 1.54
C VAL A 195 0.18 8.94 1.56
N LEU A 196 -0.61 9.72 2.29
CA LEU A 196 -2.07 9.63 2.38
C LEU A 196 -2.72 10.80 1.64
N ASN A 197 -4.02 10.72 1.37
CA ASN A 197 -4.75 11.86 0.82
C ASN A 197 -6.20 11.99 1.32
N PHE A 198 -6.34 12.50 2.53
CA PHE A 198 -7.64 12.88 3.06
C PHE A 198 -8.00 14.33 2.75
N ARG A 199 -7.01 15.24 2.69
CA ARG A 199 -7.26 16.69 2.60
C ARG A 199 -6.48 17.38 1.48
N GLY A 200 -5.89 16.65 0.54
CA GLY A 200 -5.05 17.20 -0.52
C GLY A 200 -3.56 16.80 -0.45
N GLY A 201 -3.23 15.72 0.25
CA GLY A 201 -1.89 15.14 0.31
C GLY A 201 -1.22 15.37 1.65
N GLU A 202 -0.93 14.27 2.34
CA GLU A 202 -0.30 14.25 3.65
C GLU A 202 0.77 13.17 3.75
N TRP A 203 1.93 13.51 4.32
CA TRP A 203 2.82 12.49 4.88
C TRP A 203 2.12 11.86 6.08
N ASN A 204 2.11 10.54 6.17
CA ASN A 204 1.50 9.84 7.28
C ASN A 204 2.23 10.17 8.60
N PRO A 205 1.51 10.63 9.65
CA PRO A 205 2.11 10.95 10.95
C PRO A 205 2.38 9.71 11.81
N LEU A 206 1.90 8.53 11.41
CA LEU A 206 2.20 7.26 12.07
C LEU A 206 3.54 6.75 11.57
N VAL A 207 4.53 6.69 12.45
CA VAL A 207 5.87 6.22 12.09
C VAL A 207 6.43 5.25 13.12
N THR A 208 7.22 4.30 12.61
CA THR A 208 8.08 3.41 13.39
C THR A 208 9.45 4.05 13.66
N ASP A 209 9.96 4.86 12.74
CA ASP A 209 11.25 5.53 12.82
C ASP A 209 11.25 6.85 12.06
N GLU A 210 11.61 7.95 12.74
CA GLU A 210 11.58 9.30 12.15
C GLU A 210 12.75 9.57 11.22
N ASP A 211 13.92 9.01 11.51
CA ASP A 211 15.14 9.24 10.74
C ASP A 211 15.04 8.49 9.40
N ASP A 212 14.56 7.25 9.45
CA ASP A 212 14.22 6.48 8.25
C ASP A 212 13.15 7.22 7.44
N TYR A 213 12.10 7.72 8.09
CA TYR A 213 11.03 8.42 7.38
C TYR A 213 11.47 9.76 6.79
N HIS A 214 12.34 10.50 7.48
CA HIS A 214 12.97 11.71 6.94
C HIS A 214 13.77 11.39 5.67
N LYS A 215 14.61 10.35 5.69
CA LYS A 215 15.37 9.92 4.50
C LYS A 215 14.44 9.48 3.36
N THR A 216 13.38 8.75 3.67
CA THR A 216 12.33 8.36 2.71
C THR A 216 11.68 9.59 2.07
N ARG A 217 11.30 10.60 2.85
CA ARG A 217 10.73 11.85 2.33
C ARG A 217 11.69 12.58 1.41
N GLU A 218 12.94 12.74 1.82
CA GLU A 218 13.97 13.40 1.02
C GLU A 218 14.28 12.64 -0.28
N ARG A 219 14.23 11.31 -0.26
CA ARG A 219 14.36 10.48 -1.46
C ARG A 219 13.17 10.68 -2.41
N LEU A 220 11.94 10.56 -1.89
CA LEU A 220 10.74 10.65 -2.70
C LEU A 220 10.55 12.05 -3.30
N ARG A 221 10.85 13.13 -2.57
CA ARG A 221 10.77 14.51 -3.08
C ARG A 221 11.61 14.80 -4.32
N ARG A 222 12.58 13.94 -4.65
CA ARG A 222 13.40 14.06 -5.88
C ARG A 222 12.69 13.49 -7.11
N LEU A 223 11.62 12.73 -6.93
CA LEU A 223 10.82 12.16 -8.01
C LEU A 223 9.83 13.21 -8.51
N ARG A 224 9.70 13.30 -9.84
CA ARG A 224 8.64 14.07 -10.48
C ARG A 224 7.45 13.17 -10.72
N VAL A 225 6.43 13.28 -9.88
CA VAL A 225 5.22 12.45 -9.99
C VAL A 225 4.00 13.31 -10.30
N ARG A 226 3.16 12.81 -11.19
CA ARG A 226 1.89 13.42 -11.61
C ARG A 226 0.66 12.69 -11.07
N ALA A 227 0.83 11.46 -10.59
CA ALA A 227 -0.20 10.70 -9.92
C ALA A 227 0.37 9.95 -8.71
N ILE A 228 -0.28 10.11 -7.55
CA ILE A 228 0.00 9.33 -6.35
C ILE A 228 -1.25 8.52 -5.99
N PHE A 229 -1.04 7.22 -5.78
CA PHE A 229 -2.04 6.22 -5.44
C PHE A 229 -1.82 5.79 -3.98
N PRO A 230 -2.50 6.46 -3.02
CA PRO A 230 -2.29 6.22 -1.61
C PRO A 230 -3.11 5.04 -1.09
N GLY A 231 -2.60 4.40 -0.04
CA GLY A 231 -3.30 3.37 0.71
C GLY A 231 -4.61 3.88 1.30
N HIS A 232 -4.66 5.14 1.74
CA HIS A 232 -5.88 5.79 2.21
C HIS A 232 -6.16 7.14 1.56
N GLY A 233 -7.45 7.39 1.30
CA GLY A 233 -7.93 8.63 0.71
C GLY A 233 -8.04 8.57 -0.81
N ARG A 234 -8.16 9.73 -1.47
CA ARG A 234 -8.34 9.80 -2.93
C ARG A 234 -6.99 9.77 -3.65
N ASN A 235 -6.96 9.35 -4.91
CA ASN A 235 -5.76 9.56 -5.73
C ASN A 235 -5.43 11.06 -5.83
N LEU A 236 -4.14 11.41 -5.77
CA LEU A 236 -3.66 12.76 -6.08
C LEU A 236 -3.28 12.80 -7.55
N LEU A 237 -3.80 13.79 -8.27
CA LEU A 237 -3.48 14.04 -9.68
C LEU A 237 -3.03 15.49 -9.84
N GLY A 238 -1.97 15.73 -10.60
CA GLY A 238 -1.42 17.07 -10.84
C GLY A 238 -0.04 16.97 -11.48
N GLU A 239 0.74 18.04 -11.45
CA GLU A 239 2.14 18.02 -11.86
C GLU A 239 3.03 18.16 -10.64
N ASP A 240 4.15 17.44 -10.62
CA ASP A 240 5.19 17.47 -9.57
C ASP A 240 4.63 17.52 -8.13
N LEU A 241 3.86 16.48 -7.75
CA LEU A 241 3.04 16.51 -6.54
C LEU A 241 3.82 16.45 -5.22
N LEU A 242 4.99 15.79 -5.18
CA LEU A 242 5.70 15.46 -3.93
C LEU A 242 6.18 16.68 -3.11
N PRO A 243 6.66 17.78 -3.73
CA PRO A 243 6.92 19.05 -3.05
C PRO A 243 5.70 19.65 -2.32
N HIS A 244 4.48 19.33 -2.76
CA HIS A 244 3.24 19.90 -2.22
C HIS A 244 2.58 19.02 -1.15
N ILE A 245 3.11 17.81 -0.89
CA ILE A 245 2.60 16.93 0.16
C ILE A 245 2.90 17.52 1.53
N ARG A 246 1.82 17.77 2.28
CA ARG A 246 1.91 18.47 3.57
C ARG A 246 2.41 17.52 4.64
N PHE A 247 3.19 18.06 5.56
CA PHE A 247 3.46 17.37 6.80
C PHE A 247 2.37 17.76 7.82
N ALA A 248 1.82 16.78 8.52
CA ALA A 248 0.91 17.04 9.63
C ALA A 248 1.70 17.55 10.85
N GLU A 249 2.40 18.68 10.75
CA GLU A 249 3.10 19.26 11.90
C GLU A 249 2.32 20.41 12.56
N ARG A 250 2.16 20.26 13.89
CA ARG A 250 2.29 21.24 15.00
C ARG A 250 1.57 20.64 16.22
N ARG A 251 2.13 20.39 17.41
CA ARG A 251 3.36 20.81 18.11
C ARG A 251 3.82 19.66 19.03
N CYS A 252 5.11 19.32 19.05
CA CYS A 252 5.75 18.92 20.30
C CYS A 252 6.42 20.19 20.84
N SER A 253 5.75 20.85 21.77
CA SER A 253 6.41 21.74 22.74
C SER A 253 7.13 20.89 23.77
#